data_AF-A0A1I6MIV7-F1
#
_entry.id   AF-A0A1I6MIV7-F1
#
_cell.length_a   1.000
_cell.length_b   1.000
_cell.length_c   1.000
_cell.angle_alpha   90.00
_cell.angle_beta   90.00
_cell.angle_gamma   90.00
#
_symmetry.space_group_name_H-M   'P 1'
#
loop_
_entity.id
_entity.type
_entity.pdbx_description
1 polymer ?
#
loop_
_entity_poly.entity_id
_entity_poly.type
_entity_poly.pdbx_seq_one_letter_code
_entity_poly.pdbx_strand_id
1 'polypeptide(L)'
;MTALERYVRLESDALWRATPDDQRRDVVISFGKATLVIADQAGRPLAHWSLTALIRKNQGVQPALYVPDEDESELLEISDDTMVEAIEEVRKALSKSRPHPGKLRLWLTGLGITAAVLLATLWLPSALTRQTLAVVPPAKRSEIGMVMLDHMTQTTGPVCDDPRAKRASGRLAERLFGAETPVKIFVVPSLPARSLRLPGGIVVISSDMLRLIDDPASAAGFILAAWMDDEMDDPLEPILDETGVGSTLRLLTTGGIDDATLQAYALRLAQEEAQSPEPQVIATALATAGVPFGPYVNAIDKLTGSRPELGPDPLSGVGYTPILNDSDWVSLRNACDT
;
A
#
# COMPACT_ATOMS: atom_id res chain seq x y z
N MET A 1 -12.92 6.02 -56.70
CA MET A 1 -12.51 6.18 -58.09
C MET A 1 -11.03 6.49 -58.08
N THR A 2 -10.23 5.63 -58.69
CA THR A 2 -8.79 5.83 -58.89
C THR A 2 -8.58 6.09 -60.37
N ALA A 3 -7.63 6.96 -60.74
CA ALA A 3 -7.26 7.30 -62.13
C ALA A 3 -7.29 6.13 -63.14
N LEU A 4 -6.97 4.90 -62.72
CA LEU A 4 -7.04 3.67 -63.52
C LEU A 4 -8.42 3.30 -64.10
N GLU A 5 -9.54 3.71 -63.50
CA GLU A 5 -10.87 3.42 -64.09
C GLU A 5 -11.16 4.31 -65.32
N ARG A 6 -10.41 5.40 -65.52
CA ARG A 6 -10.60 6.33 -66.65
C ARG A 6 -9.80 5.98 -67.90
N TYR A 7 -8.76 5.14 -67.80
CA TYR A 7 -7.85 4.84 -68.90
C TYR A 7 -7.57 3.34 -69.01
N VAL A 8 -7.75 2.76 -70.20
CA VAL A 8 -7.51 1.32 -70.47
C VAL A 8 -6.01 0.97 -70.36
N ARG A 9 -5.13 1.91 -70.66
CA ARG A 9 -3.66 1.85 -70.53
C ARG A 9 -3.13 3.29 -70.66
N LEU A 10 -2.34 3.76 -69.70
CA LEU A 10 -1.72 5.09 -69.74
C LEU A 10 -0.20 4.91 -69.89
N GLU A 11 0.34 5.42 -71.00
CA GLU A 11 1.77 5.38 -71.33
C GLU A 11 2.25 6.77 -71.72
N SER A 12 3.49 7.08 -71.39
CA SER A 12 4.09 8.38 -71.70
C SER A 12 5.59 8.26 -71.91
N ASP A 13 6.16 9.17 -72.67
CA ASP A 13 7.60 9.30 -72.82
C ASP A 13 8.19 10.02 -71.59
N ALA A 14 9.35 9.55 -71.15
CA ALA A 14 10.06 10.11 -70.01
C ALA A 14 11.58 9.98 -70.19
N LEU A 15 12.33 10.74 -69.40
CA LEU A 15 13.79 10.61 -69.30
C LEU A 15 14.14 9.88 -68.01
N TRP A 16 14.85 8.76 -68.11
CA TRP A 16 15.25 7.97 -66.95
C TRP A 16 16.77 7.82 -66.85
N ARG A 17 17.25 7.74 -65.61
CA ARG A 17 18.63 7.51 -65.27
C ARG A 17 18.72 6.44 -64.17
N ALA A 18 19.50 5.39 -64.43
CA ALA A 18 19.64 4.21 -63.56
C ALA A 18 20.60 4.39 -62.37
N THR A 19 21.59 5.29 -62.51
CA THR A 19 22.55 5.62 -61.45
C THR A 19 22.89 7.11 -61.48
N PRO A 20 23.36 7.73 -60.38
CA PRO A 20 23.66 9.17 -60.36
C PRO A 20 24.65 9.64 -61.44
N ASP A 21 25.56 8.77 -61.88
CA ASP A 21 26.59 9.07 -62.88
C ASP A 21 26.17 8.77 -64.33
N ASP A 22 25.02 8.12 -64.54
CA ASP A 22 24.53 7.78 -65.88
C ASP A 22 23.93 9.00 -66.61
N GLN A 23 23.97 8.96 -67.95
CA GLN A 23 23.21 9.90 -68.75
C GLN A 23 21.71 9.54 -68.73
N ARG A 24 20.84 10.57 -68.71
CA ARG A 24 19.40 10.40 -68.92
C ARG A 24 19.15 9.82 -70.31
N ARG A 25 18.35 8.76 -70.39
CA ARG A 25 17.95 8.11 -71.64
C ARG A 25 16.45 8.18 -71.81
N ASP A 26 15.99 8.26 -73.06
CA ASP A 26 14.58 8.20 -73.40
C ASP A 26 14.01 6.82 -73.08
N VAL A 27 12.91 6.80 -72.34
CA VAL A 27 12.19 5.61 -71.93
C VAL A 27 10.70 5.82 -72.12
N VAL A 28 9.97 4.71 -72.26
CA VAL A 28 8.52 4.70 -72.20
C VAL A 28 8.12 4.23 -70.81
N ILE A 29 7.29 5.01 -70.13
CA ILE A 29 6.71 4.63 -68.85
C ILE A 29 5.26 4.20 -69.03
N SER A 30 4.88 3.11 -68.36
CA SER A 30 3.51 2.61 -68.36
C SER A 30 2.97 2.51 -66.93
N PHE A 31 1.75 3.01 -66.77
CA PHE A 31 1.08 3.10 -65.50
C PHE A 31 0.24 1.84 -65.23
N GLY A 32 0.66 1.03 -64.25
CA GLY A 32 -0.07 -0.16 -63.80
C GLY A 32 -0.93 0.10 -62.56
N LYS A 33 -1.53 -0.96 -61.98
CA LYS A 33 -2.42 -0.85 -60.80
C LYS A 33 -1.74 -0.32 -59.53
N ALA A 34 -0.47 -0.68 -59.32
CA ALA A 34 0.31 -0.31 -58.14
C ALA A 34 1.79 -0.04 -58.47
N THR A 35 2.16 -0.15 -59.75
CA THR A 35 3.54 -0.11 -60.22
C THR A 35 3.65 0.79 -61.45
N LEU A 36 4.75 1.53 -61.53
CA LEU A 36 5.18 2.25 -62.72
C LEU A 36 6.26 1.39 -63.40
N VAL A 37 6.01 0.95 -64.63
CA VAL A 37 6.99 0.18 -65.40
C VAL A 37 7.75 1.13 -66.30
N ILE A 38 9.08 1.05 -66.26
CA ILE A 38 9.98 1.82 -67.12
C ILE A 38 10.55 0.87 -68.17
N ALA A 39 10.38 1.18 -69.45
CA ALA A 39 10.82 0.34 -70.56
C ALA A 39 11.64 1.12 -71.58
N ASP A 40 12.50 0.43 -72.33
CA ASP A 40 13.18 1.03 -73.48
C ASP A 40 12.22 1.28 -74.66
N GLN A 41 12.71 1.97 -75.70
CA GLN A 41 11.94 2.26 -76.92
C GLN A 41 11.53 1.00 -77.71
N ALA A 42 12.13 -0.16 -77.44
CA ALA A 42 11.75 -1.45 -78.00
C ALA A 42 10.75 -2.22 -77.12
N GLY A 43 10.27 -1.60 -76.02
CA GLY A 43 9.30 -2.18 -75.09
C GLY A 43 9.89 -3.17 -74.09
N ARG A 44 11.22 -3.22 -73.93
CA ARG A 44 11.87 -4.11 -72.94
C ARG A 44 11.86 -3.44 -71.57
N PRO A 45 11.38 -4.11 -70.50
CA PRO A 45 11.34 -3.52 -69.17
C PRO A 45 12.76 -3.30 -68.63
N LEU A 46 13.04 -2.08 -68.19
CA LEU A 46 14.30 -1.65 -67.57
C LEU A 46 14.18 -1.64 -66.03
N ALA A 47 13.06 -1.13 -65.51
CA ALA A 47 12.82 -1.03 -64.07
C ALA A 47 11.33 -1.10 -63.72
N HIS A 48 11.03 -1.47 -62.48
CA HIS A 48 9.69 -1.47 -61.91
C HIS A 48 9.70 -0.69 -60.62
N TRP A 49 8.97 0.41 -60.57
CA TRP A 49 8.85 1.25 -59.38
C TRP A 49 7.49 1.06 -58.72
N SER A 50 7.46 1.06 -57.38
CA SER A 50 6.21 1.09 -56.63
C SER A 50 5.63 2.50 -56.61
N LEU A 51 4.39 2.68 -57.06
CA LEU A 51 3.70 3.98 -57.05
C LEU A 51 3.58 4.57 -55.63
N THR A 52 3.55 3.73 -54.59
CA THR A 52 3.49 4.15 -53.18
C THR A 52 4.81 4.70 -52.65
N ALA A 53 5.93 4.32 -53.27
CA ALA A 53 7.26 4.69 -52.83
C ALA A 53 7.79 5.92 -53.57
N LEU A 54 7.15 6.34 -54.66
CA LEU A 54 7.60 7.49 -55.44
C LEU A 54 7.62 8.78 -54.61
N ILE A 55 8.75 9.48 -54.68
CA ILE A 55 8.97 10.77 -54.04
C ILE A 55 9.14 11.82 -55.15
N ARG A 56 8.25 12.81 -55.17
CA ARG A 56 8.36 13.97 -56.06
C ARG A 56 9.37 14.96 -55.49
N LYS A 57 10.46 15.24 -56.21
CA LYS A 57 11.55 16.13 -55.76
C LYS A 57 11.29 17.61 -56.02
N ASN A 58 10.58 17.95 -57.10
CA ASN A 58 10.33 19.34 -57.51
C ASN A 58 8.81 19.64 -57.56
N GLN A 59 8.16 19.69 -56.39
CA GLN A 59 6.73 19.98 -56.32
C GLN A 59 6.41 21.35 -56.95
N GLY A 60 5.41 21.38 -57.84
CA GLY A 60 4.95 22.61 -58.50
C GLY A 60 5.79 23.07 -59.70
N VAL A 61 6.84 22.34 -60.08
CA VAL A 61 7.70 22.64 -61.25
C VAL A 61 7.58 21.53 -62.29
N GLN A 62 7.60 21.89 -63.57
CA GLN A 62 7.67 20.98 -64.73
C GLN A 62 9.03 21.11 -65.44
N PRO A 63 9.62 20.02 -65.96
CA PRO A 63 9.13 18.64 -65.92
C PRO A 63 9.24 18.02 -64.51
N ALA A 64 8.33 17.10 -64.17
CA ALA A 64 8.25 16.52 -62.84
C ALA A 64 9.35 15.46 -62.62
N LEU A 65 10.06 15.56 -61.50
CA LEU A 65 11.16 14.67 -61.11
C LEU A 65 10.70 13.73 -59.99
N TYR A 66 10.81 12.44 -60.26
CA TYR A 66 10.48 11.35 -59.33
C TYR A 66 11.69 10.48 -59.05
N VAL A 67 11.80 10.04 -57.80
CA VAL A 67 12.77 9.05 -57.34
C VAL A 67 12.06 7.89 -56.63
N PRO A 68 12.58 6.66 -56.66
CA PRO A 68 11.96 5.50 -56.01
C PRO A 68 12.26 5.41 -54.50
N ASP A 69 13.30 6.09 -54.02
CA ASP A 69 13.78 6.10 -52.63
C ASP A 69 14.35 7.48 -52.22
N GLU A 70 14.72 7.62 -50.94
CA GLU A 70 15.33 8.86 -50.42
C GLU A 70 16.80 9.04 -50.86
N ASP A 71 17.47 7.96 -51.29
CA ASP A 71 18.88 7.90 -51.66
C ASP A 71 19.16 8.37 -53.10
N GLU A 72 18.11 8.72 -53.86
CA GLU A 72 18.18 9.22 -55.24
C GLU A 72 18.95 8.29 -56.20
N SER A 73 18.86 6.99 -55.93
CA SER A 73 19.56 5.94 -56.70
C SER A 73 19.24 6.03 -58.20
N GLU A 74 17.97 6.27 -58.51
CA GLU A 74 17.44 6.43 -59.86
C GLU A 74 16.59 7.71 -59.95
N LEU A 75 16.50 8.28 -61.15
CA LEU A 75 15.72 9.49 -61.39
C LEU A 75 14.90 9.37 -62.67
N LEU A 76 13.63 9.74 -62.58
CA LEU A 76 12.68 9.77 -63.68
C LEU A 76 12.13 11.18 -63.82
N GLU A 77 12.23 11.71 -65.04
CA GLU A 77 11.71 13.02 -65.41
C GLU A 77 10.54 12.82 -66.39
N ILE A 78 9.38 13.36 -66.03
CA ILE A 78 8.12 13.19 -66.75
C ILE A 78 7.59 14.58 -67.11
N SER A 79 7.40 14.83 -68.41
CA SER A 79 6.87 16.10 -68.92
C SER A 79 5.36 16.09 -69.16
N ASP A 80 4.73 14.91 -69.16
CA ASP A 80 3.30 14.75 -69.42
C ASP A 80 2.47 15.01 -68.16
N ASP A 81 1.70 16.09 -68.20
CA ASP A 81 0.81 16.52 -67.11
C ASP A 81 -0.21 15.43 -66.73
N THR A 82 -0.71 14.65 -67.69
CA THR A 82 -1.70 13.59 -67.45
C THR A 82 -1.09 12.44 -66.64
N MET A 83 0.14 12.06 -66.99
CA MET A 83 0.90 11.03 -66.26
C MET A 83 1.24 11.50 -64.84
N VAL A 84 1.69 12.75 -64.69
CA VAL A 84 1.99 13.36 -63.39
C VAL A 84 0.75 13.42 -62.50
N GLU A 85 -0.40 13.83 -63.04
CA GLU A 85 -1.67 13.88 -62.31
C GLU A 85 -2.11 12.48 -61.84
N ALA A 86 -2.00 11.46 -62.70
CA ALA A 86 -2.34 10.09 -62.36
C ALA A 86 -1.46 9.53 -61.22
N ILE A 87 -0.15 9.80 -61.25
CA ILE A 87 0.77 9.42 -60.17
C ILE A 87 0.37 10.10 -58.85
N GLU A 88 0.10 11.40 -58.88
CA GLU A 88 -0.28 12.16 -57.66
C GLU A 88 -1.64 11.73 -57.08
N GLU A 89 -2.62 11.38 -57.93
CA GLU A 89 -3.92 10.87 -57.47
C GLU A 89 -3.77 9.57 -56.69
N VAL A 90 -2.97 8.63 -57.20
CA VAL A 90 -2.70 7.34 -56.54
C VAL A 90 -1.91 7.55 -55.24
N ARG A 91 -0.89 8.42 -55.24
CA ARG A 91 -0.14 8.76 -54.02
C ARG A 91 -1.04 9.34 -52.94
N LYS A 92 -1.98 10.24 -53.29
CA LYS A 92 -2.95 10.82 -52.35
C LYS A 92 -3.94 9.80 -51.82
N ALA A 93 -4.42 8.89 -52.66
CA ALA A 93 -5.34 7.83 -52.24
C ALA A 93 -4.67 6.88 -51.21
N LEU A 94 -3.38 6.58 -51.39
CA LEU A 94 -2.66 5.63 -50.56
C LEU A 94 -2.08 6.28 -49.28
N SER A 95 -1.71 7.56 -49.31
CA SER A 95 -1.25 8.29 -48.10
C SER A 95 -2.32 8.42 -47.03
N LYS A 96 -3.61 8.49 -47.43
CA LYS A 96 -4.76 8.56 -46.52
C LYS A 96 -4.96 7.30 -45.67
N SER A 97 -4.34 6.17 -46.06
CA SER A 97 -4.50 4.87 -45.39
C SER A 97 -3.42 4.57 -44.32
N ARG A 98 -2.55 5.54 -43.99
CA ARG A 98 -1.47 5.31 -43.03
C ARG A 98 -1.98 5.44 -41.58
N PRO A 99 -1.91 4.38 -40.74
CA PRO A 99 -2.31 4.47 -39.35
C PRO A 99 -1.32 5.37 -38.58
N HIS A 100 -1.81 6.43 -37.96
CA HIS A 100 -1.02 7.29 -37.09
C HIS A 100 -1.03 6.68 -35.69
N PRO A 101 0.12 6.30 -35.10
CA PRO A 101 0.15 5.81 -33.72
C PRO A 101 -0.28 6.95 -32.79
N GLY A 102 -1.51 6.86 -32.28
CA GLY A 102 -2.12 7.93 -31.49
C GLY A 102 -1.57 8.05 -30.07
N LYS A 103 -1.88 9.18 -29.43
CA LYS A 103 -1.57 9.45 -28.00
C LYS A 103 -2.29 8.50 -27.03
N LEU A 104 -3.27 7.72 -27.51
CA LEU A 104 -4.06 6.79 -26.70
C LEU A 104 -3.18 5.75 -25.99
N ARG A 105 -2.14 5.22 -26.67
CA ARG A 105 -1.20 4.28 -26.04
C ARG A 105 -0.48 4.92 -24.85
N LEU A 106 -0.04 6.18 -25.00
CA LEU A 106 0.66 6.92 -23.95
C LEU A 106 -0.25 7.17 -22.73
N TRP A 107 -1.51 7.54 -22.96
CA TRP A 107 -2.51 7.73 -21.91
C TRP A 107 -2.81 6.43 -21.16
N LEU A 108 -3.02 5.32 -21.88
CA LEU A 108 -3.28 4.02 -21.26
C LEU A 108 -2.08 3.53 -20.46
N THR A 109 -0.85 3.69 -20.97
CA THR A 109 0.35 3.34 -20.21
C THR A 109 0.53 4.23 -18.97
N GLY A 110 0.28 5.53 -19.10
CA GLY A 110 0.36 6.46 -17.98
C GLY A 110 -0.67 6.14 -16.89
N LEU A 111 -1.93 5.89 -17.27
CA LEU A 111 -2.98 5.45 -16.36
C LEU A 111 -2.60 4.15 -15.64
N GLY A 112 -2.05 3.18 -16.38
CA GLY A 112 -1.61 1.90 -15.81
C GLY A 112 -0.50 2.05 -14.78
N ILE A 113 0.52 2.87 -15.06
CA ILE A 113 1.61 3.16 -14.12
C ILE A 113 1.06 3.87 -12.88
N THR A 114 0.25 4.91 -13.05
CA THR A 114 -0.34 5.65 -11.92
C THR A 114 -1.22 4.76 -11.06
N ALA A 115 -2.04 3.91 -11.66
CA ALA A 115 -2.85 2.94 -10.93
C ALA A 115 -1.98 1.94 -10.15
N ALA A 116 -0.91 1.42 -10.76
CA ALA A 116 0.01 0.50 -10.10
C ALA A 116 0.73 1.17 -8.91
N VAL A 117 1.18 2.42 -9.06
CA VAL A 117 1.82 3.19 -7.98
C VAL A 117 0.83 3.42 -6.84
N LEU A 118 -0.39 3.86 -7.14
CA LEU A 118 -1.43 4.07 -6.12
C LEU A 118 -1.73 2.78 -5.36
N LEU A 119 -1.85 1.66 -6.08
CA LEU A 119 -2.12 0.36 -5.47
C LEU A 119 -0.95 -0.08 -4.59
N ALA A 120 0.30 0.12 -5.03
CA ALA A 120 1.48 -0.14 -4.21
C ALA A 120 1.52 0.75 -2.96
N THR A 121 1.26 2.06 -3.07
CA THR A 121 1.34 2.96 -1.91
C THR A 121 0.20 2.78 -0.91
N LEU A 122 -0.99 2.40 -1.38
CA LEU A 122 -2.17 2.25 -0.52
C LEU A 122 -2.28 0.85 0.08
N TRP A 123 -1.84 -0.19 -0.62
CA TRP A 123 -2.04 -1.57 -0.18
C TRP A 123 -0.82 -2.18 0.50
N LEU A 124 0.38 -1.92 -0.03
CA LEU A 124 1.63 -2.55 0.43
C LEU A 124 1.94 -2.31 1.92
N PRO A 125 1.73 -1.10 2.49
CA PRO A 125 1.98 -0.87 3.91
C PRO A 125 1.17 -1.82 4.80
N SER A 126 -0.14 -1.88 4.57
CA SER A 126 -1.05 -2.74 5.34
C SER A 126 -0.75 -4.24 5.19
N ALA A 127 -0.27 -4.66 4.01
CA ALA A 127 0.10 -6.05 3.78
C ALA A 127 1.40 -6.41 4.51
N LEU A 128 2.35 -5.48 4.55
CA LEU A 128 3.63 -5.66 5.26
C LEU A 128 3.45 -5.69 6.77
N THR A 129 2.60 -4.83 7.35
CA THR A 129 2.34 -4.82 8.79
C THR A 129 1.71 -6.14 9.23
N ARG A 130 0.62 -6.59 8.59
CA ARG A 130 0.00 -7.89 8.85
C ARG A 130 0.97 -9.07 8.78
N GLN A 131 1.80 -9.11 7.74
CA GLN A 131 2.80 -10.19 7.60
C GLN A 131 3.85 -10.12 8.71
N THR A 132 4.24 -8.92 9.14
CA THR A 132 5.21 -8.72 10.23
C THR A 132 4.62 -9.21 11.54
N LEU A 133 3.38 -8.82 11.87
CA LEU A 133 2.68 -9.31 13.07
C LEU A 133 2.59 -10.83 13.10
N ALA A 134 2.31 -11.48 11.96
CA ALA A 134 2.24 -12.94 11.90
C ALA A 134 3.59 -13.65 12.20
N VAL A 135 4.72 -13.00 11.92
CA VAL A 135 6.06 -13.63 11.95
C VAL A 135 6.86 -13.29 13.21
N VAL A 136 6.62 -12.14 13.86
CA VAL A 136 7.41 -11.72 15.04
C VAL A 136 7.24 -12.73 16.19
N PRO A 137 8.30 -13.39 16.68
CA PRO A 137 8.16 -14.39 17.74
C PRO A 137 7.64 -13.78 19.07
N PRO A 138 6.91 -14.55 19.91
CA PRO A 138 6.43 -14.08 21.21
C PRO A 138 7.55 -13.52 22.12
N ALA A 139 8.73 -14.14 22.09
CA ALA A 139 9.90 -13.66 22.84
C ALA A 139 10.30 -12.24 22.45
N LYS A 140 10.26 -11.92 21.15
CA LYS A 140 10.59 -10.58 20.65
C LYS A 140 9.52 -9.56 21.01
N ARG A 141 8.24 -9.95 20.98
CA ARG A 141 7.15 -9.10 21.48
C ARG A 141 7.34 -8.74 22.96
N SER A 142 7.72 -9.70 23.80
CA SER A 142 7.99 -9.45 25.22
C SER A 142 9.19 -8.54 25.43
N GLU A 143 10.26 -8.69 24.64
CA GLU A 143 11.41 -7.78 24.67
C GLU A 143 11.00 -6.35 24.33
N ILE A 144 10.24 -6.15 23.24
CA ILE A 144 9.72 -4.83 22.83
C ILE A 144 8.87 -4.23 23.96
N GLY A 145 7.93 -4.99 24.52
CA GLY A 145 7.09 -4.50 25.61
C GLY A 145 7.86 -4.14 26.89
N MET A 146 8.92 -4.87 27.22
CA MET A 146 9.79 -4.53 28.36
C MET A 146 10.59 -3.24 28.10
N VAL A 147 11.10 -3.05 26.88
CA VAL A 147 11.78 -1.79 26.49
C VAL A 147 10.81 -0.62 26.55
N MET A 148 9.57 -0.79 26.09
CA MET A 148 8.54 0.23 26.20
C MET A 148 8.24 0.56 27.67
N LEU A 149 8.04 -0.45 28.51
CA LEU A 149 7.80 -0.25 29.95
C LEU A 149 8.92 0.57 30.60
N ASP A 150 10.18 0.28 30.26
CA ASP A 150 11.33 1.04 30.76
C ASP A 150 11.27 2.52 30.37
N HIS A 151 10.96 2.81 29.09
CA HIS A 151 10.77 4.18 28.62
C HIS A 151 9.61 4.91 29.30
N MET A 152 8.50 4.21 29.58
CA MET A 152 7.34 4.80 30.27
C MET A 152 7.67 5.28 31.69
N THR A 153 8.66 4.68 32.35
CA THR A 153 9.02 5.05 33.74
C THR A 153 9.44 6.51 33.89
N GLN A 154 9.84 7.18 32.81
CA GLN A 154 10.15 8.61 32.79
C GLN A 154 8.96 9.49 33.17
N THR A 155 7.73 9.06 32.87
CA THR A 155 6.50 9.79 33.17
C THR A 155 5.64 9.11 34.22
N THR A 156 5.59 7.78 34.24
CA THR A 156 4.76 7.00 35.18
C THR A 156 5.43 6.78 36.54
N GLY A 157 6.75 6.97 36.62
CA GLY A 157 7.60 6.57 37.74
C GLY A 157 8.15 5.15 37.57
N PRO A 158 9.15 4.76 38.38
CA PRO A 158 9.78 3.44 38.27
C PRO A 158 8.77 2.32 38.57
N VAL A 159 8.93 1.17 37.91
CA VAL A 159 8.15 -0.04 38.22
C VAL A 159 8.33 -0.41 39.69
N CYS A 160 7.23 -0.64 40.38
CA CYS A 160 7.25 -0.91 41.80
C CYS A 160 7.78 -2.33 42.08
N ASP A 161 8.77 -2.43 42.97
CA ASP A 161 9.63 -3.62 43.09
C ASP A 161 9.29 -4.52 44.30
N ASP A 162 8.18 -4.25 45.02
CA ASP A 162 7.84 -5.04 46.22
C ASP A 162 7.64 -6.55 45.89
N PRO A 163 8.38 -7.47 46.54
CA PRO A 163 8.30 -8.90 46.24
C PRO A 163 6.96 -9.57 46.59
N ARG A 164 6.14 -8.97 47.48
CA ARG A 164 4.80 -9.50 47.80
C ARG A 164 3.81 -9.05 46.73
N ALA A 165 3.87 -7.79 46.34
CA ALA A 165 3.07 -7.24 45.24
C ALA A 165 3.32 -7.99 43.93
N LYS A 166 4.58 -8.28 43.57
CA LYS A 166 4.90 -9.09 42.38
C LYS A 166 4.30 -10.49 42.39
N ARG A 167 4.28 -11.14 43.56
CA ARG A 167 3.66 -12.48 43.69
C ARG A 167 2.15 -12.39 43.61
N ALA A 168 1.55 -11.34 44.18
CA ALA A 168 0.13 -11.08 44.08
C ALA A 168 -0.30 -10.72 42.65
N SER A 169 0.51 -9.95 41.90
CA SER A 169 0.25 -9.62 40.49
C SER A 169 0.35 -10.86 39.60
N GLY A 170 1.31 -11.76 39.86
CA GLY A 170 1.38 -13.07 39.21
C GLY A 170 0.13 -13.92 39.44
N ARG A 171 -0.32 -14.05 40.69
CA ARG A 171 -1.57 -14.77 41.02
C ARG A 171 -2.80 -14.15 40.37
N LEU A 172 -2.85 -12.81 40.30
CA LEU A 172 -3.93 -12.10 39.62
C LEU A 172 -3.93 -12.42 38.11
N ALA A 173 -2.76 -12.39 37.45
CA ALA A 173 -2.63 -12.75 36.05
C ALA A 173 -3.08 -14.20 35.79
N GLU A 174 -2.61 -15.15 36.60
CA GLU A 174 -3.01 -16.56 36.52
C GLU A 174 -4.53 -16.74 36.72
N ARG A 175 -5.16 -15.98 37.64
CA ARG A 175 -6.60 -16.05 37.91
C ARG A 175 -7.45 -15.51 36.75
N LEU A 176 -6.97 -14.50 36.05
CA LEU A 176 -7.71 -13.84 34.97
C LEU A 176 -7.51 -14.51 33.62
N PHE A 177 -6.27 -14.93 33.32
CA PHE A 177 -5.89 -15.43 32.00
C PHE A 177 -5.54 -16.93 31.98
N GLY A 178 -5.42 -17.56 33.14
CA GLY A 178 -4.97 -18.95 33.29
C GLY A 178 -3.44 -19.08 33.39
N ALA A 179 -2.97 -20.15 34.02
CA ALA A 179 -1.55 -20.38 34.29
C ALA A 179 -0.69 -20.61 33.02
N GLU A 180 -1.30 -21.05 31.93
CA GLU A 180 -0.62 -21.30 30.65
C GLU A 180 -0.47 -20.03 29.79
N THR A 181 -1.16 -18.95 30.14
CA THR A 181 -1.14 -17.72 29.36
C THR A 181 0.00 -16.83 29.84
N PRO A 182 0.95 -16.40 28.97
CA PRO A 182 2.15 -15.66 29.36
C PRO A 182 1.87 -14.18 29.64
N VAL A 183 0.90 -13.88 30.51
CA VAL A 183 0.56 -12.52 30.93
C VAL A 183 1.34 -12.12 32.18
N LYS A 184 1.93 -10.93 32.17
CA LYS A 184 2.63 -10.34 33.31
C LYS A 184 2.03 -8.99 33.66
N ILE A 185 1.71 -8.80 34.93
CA ILE A 185 1.16 -7.55 35.45
C ILE A 185 2.27 -6.80 36.21
N PHE A 186 2.56 -5.58 35.76
CA PHE A 186 3.49 -4.64 36.40
C PHE A 186 2.74 -3.47 37.00
N VAL A 187 3.17 -3.03 38.18
CA VAL A 187 2.58 -1.88 38.86
C VAL A 187 3.52 -0.69 38.72
N VAL A 188 2.98 0.46 38.33
CA VAL A 188 3.69 1.75 38.28
C VAL A 188 2.99 2.74 39.20
N PRO A 189 3.68 3.76 39.73
CA PRO A 189 3.10 4.73 40.66
C PRO A 189 1.85 5.40 40.07
N SER A 190 2.00 6.01 38.89
CA SER A 190 0.95 6.78 38.25
C SER A 190 0.82 6.45 36.78
N LEU A 191 -0.41 6.32 36.32
CA LEU A 191 -0.73 6.09 34.91
C LEU A 191 -2.15 6.62 34.64
N PRO A 192 -2.33 7.62 33.75
CA PRO A 192 -3.63 8.23 33.43
C PRO A 192 -4.64 7.23 32.86
N ALA A 193 -4.20 6.33 31.99
CA ALA A 193 -4.99 5.21 31.47
C ALA A 193 -5.45 4.21 32.54
N ARG A 194 -4.89 4.27 33.76
CA ARG A 194 -5.13 3.39 34.92
C ARG A 194 -4.67 1.95 34.73
N SER A 195 -4.90 1.38 33.55
CA SER A 195 -4.37 0.11 33.09
C SER A 195 -4.09 0.20 31.59
N LEU A 196 -2.97 -0.36 31.11
CA LEU A 196 -2.67 -0.47 29.68
C LEU A 196 -2.09 -1.84 29.32
N ARG A 197 -2.19 -2.20 28.04
CA ARG A 197 -1.59 -3.41 27.49
C ARG A 197 -0.40 -3.05 26.59
N LEU A 198 0.72 -3.73 26.82
CA LEU A 198 1.94 -3.63 26.04
C LEU A 198 2.18 -4.93 25.25
N PRO A 199 3.00 -4.88 24.17
CA PRO A 199 3.39 -6.06 23.43
C PRO A 199 3.96 -7.18 24.32
N GLY A 200 3.68 -8.43 23.95
CA GLY A 200 4.24 -9.61 24.62
C GLY A 200 3.54 -10.01 25.92
N GLY A 201 2.26 -9.67 26.07
CA GLY A 201 1.44 -10.10 27.22
C GLY A 201 1.74 -9.29 28.48
N ILE A 202 2.17 -8.04 28.34
CA ILE A 202 2.49 -7.18 29.47
C ILE A 202 1.29 -6.28 29.75
N VAL A 203 0.82 -6.25 30.98
CA VAL A 203 -0.21 -5.32 31.45
C VAL A 203 0.41 -4.44 32.52
N VAL A 204 0.19 -3.14 32.42
CA VAL A 204 0.71 -2.15 33.37
C VAL A 204 -0.48 -1.51 34.08
N ILE A 205 -0.43 -1.45 35.42
CA ILE A 205 -1.52 -0.92 36.25
C ILE A 205 -1.00 0.19 37.18
N SER A 206 -1.83 1.22 37.38
CA SER A 206 -1.56 2.34 38.27
C SER A 206 -1.76 1.99 39.75
N SER A 207 -0.74 2.24 40.59
CA SER A 207 -0.85 2.16 42.04
C SER A 207 -1.83 3.19 42.60
N ASP A 208 -1.85 4.41 42.06
CA ASP A 208 -2.81 5.45 42.46
C ASP A 208 -4.25 4.96 42.30
N MET A 209 -4.56 4.27 41.20
CA MET A 209 -5.87 3.67 40.98
C MET A 209 -6.17 2.54 41.97
N LEU A 210 -5.21 1.62 42.17
CA LEU A 210 -5.35 0.51 43.12
C LEU A 210 -5.65 0.99 44.55
N ARG A 211 -5.09 2.13 44.96
CA ARG A 211 -5.35 2.71 46.28
C ARG A 211 -6.75 3.29 46.42
N LEU A 212 -7.36 3.76 45.34
CA LEU A 212 -8.68 4.38 45.33
C LEU A 212 -9.83 3.38 45.28
N ILE A 213 -9.57 2.15 44.82
CA ILE A 213 -10.57 1.08 44.75
C ILE A 213 -10.48 0.15 45.96
N ASP A 214 -11.63 -0.41 46.34
CA ASP A 214 -11.76 -1.16 47.59
C ASP A 214 -11.72 -2.69 47.37
N ASP A 215 -12.06 -3.16 46.15
CA ASP A 215 -12.26 -4.58 45.82
C ASP A 215 -11.30 -5.04 44.70
N PRO A 216 -10.61 -6.20 44.83
CA PRO A 216 -9.76 -6.75 43.78
C PRO A 216 -10.50 -7.07 42.47
N ALA A 217 -11.81 -7.31 42.50
CA ALA A 217 -12.63 -7.48 41.30
C ALA A 217 -12.71 -6.19 40.46
N SER A 218 -12.64 -5.02 41.08
CA SER A 218 -12.53 -3.75 40.35
C SER A 218 -11.21 -3.69 39.57
N ALA A 219 -10.09 -4.08 40.20
CA ALA A 219 -8.78 -4.12 39.55
C ALA A 219 -8.75 -5.11 38.38
N ALA A 220 -9.33 -6.30 38.57
CA ALA A 220 -9.51 -7.28 37.50
C ALA A 220 -10.29 -6.71 36.31
N GLY A 221 -11.35 -5.95 36.56
CA GLY A 221 -12.12 -5.29 35.52
C GLY A 221 -11.30 -4.29 34.70
N PHE A 222 -10.46 -3.46 35.34
CA PHE A 222 -9.56 -2.55 34.61
C PHE A 222 -8.50 -3.29 33.79
N ILE A 223 -7.96 -4.40 34.30
CA ILE A 223 -7.01 -5.24 33.57
C ILE A 223 -7.67 -5.87 32.34
N LEU A 224 -8.87 -6.41 32.49
CA LEU A 224 -9.64 -6.99 31.38
C LEU A 224 -10.07 -5.91 30.38
N ALA A 225 -10.44 -4.71 30.83
CA ALA A 225 -10.75 -3.59 29.95
C ALA A 225 -9.55 -3.20 29.09
N ALA A 226 -8.37 -3.03 29.70
CA ALA A 226 -7.14 -2.77 28.95
C ALA A 226 -6.73 -3.94 28.03
N TRP A 227 -7.14 -5.17 28.38
CA TRP A 227 -6.86 -6.34 27.55
C TRP A 227 -7.72 -6.38 26.28
N MET A 228 -8.96 -5.88 26.39
CA MET A 228 -10.01 -5.91 25.36
C MET A 228 -10.18 -4.56 24.67
N ASP A 229 -9.16 -3.72 24.67
CA ASP A 229 -9.21 -2.45 23.95
C ASP A 229 -9.44 -2.71 22.45
N ASP A 230 -10.59 -2.26 21.95
CA ASP A 230 -11.09 -2.54 20.60
C ASP A 230 -10.21 -1.87 19.51
N GLU A 231 -9.40 -0.86 19.87
CA GLU A 231 -8.40 -0.28 18.97
C GLU A 231 -7.13 -1.15 18.85
N MET A 232 -7.00 -2.23 19.64
CA MET A 232 -5.75 -3.02 19.77
C MET A 232 -5.97 -4.54 19.76
N ASP A 233 -6.28 -5.10 18.58
CA ASP A 233 -6.22 -6.55 18.36
C ASP A 233 -4.80 -7.11 18.65
N ASP A 234 -3.76 -6.47 18.10
CA ASP A 234 -2.35 -6.69 18.45
C ASP A 234 -1.69 -5.38 18.94
N PRO A 235 -1.18 -5.29 20.18
CA PRO A 235 -0.51 -4.10 20.70
C PRO A 235 0.71 -3.64 19.90
N LEU A 236 1.27 -4.48 19.02
CA LEU A 236 2.36 -4.12 18.13
C LEU A 236 1.88 -3.43 16.85
N GLU A 237 0.61 -3.60 16.45
CA GLU A 237 0.05 -3.06 15.21
C GLU A 237 0.07 -1.53 15.16
N PRO A 238 -0.44 -0.79 16.16
CA PRO A 238 -0.43 0.67 16.13
C PRO A 238 0.98 1.25 16.10
N ILE A 239 1.96 0.55 16.71
CA ILE A 239 3.38 0.93 16.65
C ILE A 239 3.88 0.85 15.21
N LEU A 240 3.55 -0.22 14.49
CA LEU A 240 4.01 -0.39 13.10
C LEU A 240 3.31 0.57 12.13
N ASP A 241 2.03 0.84 12.36
CA ASP A 241 1.25 1.76 11.53
C ASP A 241 1.73 3.21 11.66
N GLU A 242 2.04 3.66 12.87
CA GLU A 242 2.54 5.03 13.10
C GLU A 242 3.98 5.24 12.63
N THR A 243 4.80 4.19 12.75
CA THR A 243 6.24 4.28 12.43
C THR A 243 6.52 3.98 10.96
N GLY A 244 5.53 3.42 10.26
CA GLY A 244 5.50 3.24 8.83
C GLY A 244 6.33 2.06 8.30
N VAL A 245 6.41 2.00 6.97
CA VAL A 245 7.00 0.87 6.24
C VAL A 245 8.47 0.63 6.58
N GLY A 246 9.22 1.70 6.88
CA GLY A 246 10.65 1.62 7.21
C GLY A 246 10.91 0.82 8.49
N SER A 247 10.18 1.12 9.57
CA SER A 247 10.28 0.41 10.85
C SER A 247 9.78 -1.01 10.76
N THR A 248 8.70 -1.24 9.99
CA THR A 248 8.18 -2.57 9.68
C THR A 248 9.23 -3.45 8.98
N LEU A 249 9.88 -2.90 7.93
CA LEU A 249 10.93 -3.61 7.20
C LEU A 249 12.18 -3.84 8.07
N ARG A 250 12.55 -2.87 8.91
CA ARG A 250 13.66 -3.00 9.86
C ARG A 250 13.38 -4.10 10.89
N LEU A 251 12.17 -4.19 11.43
CA LEU A 251 11.79 -5.27 12.33
C LEU A 251 11.88 -6.63 11.65
N LEU A 252 11.44 -6.75 10.39
CA LEU A 252 11.55 -8.01 9.63
C LEU A 252 13.01 -8.41 9.33
N THR A 253 13.87 -7.45 9.03
CA THR A 253 15.24 -7.72 8.57
C THR A 253 16.26 -7.81 9.70
N THR A 254 16.09 -7.00 10.75
CA THR A 254 17.02 -6.88 11.87
C THR A 254 16.45 -7.45 13.18
N GLY A 255 15.15 -7.71 13.24
CA GLY A 255 14.50 -8.25 14.44
C GLY A 255 14.25 -7.21 15.54
N GLY A 256 14.31 -5.90 15.24
CA GLY A 256 14.05 -4.84 16.22
C GLY A 256 13.47 -3.56 15.61
N ILE A 257 12.85 -2.75 16.47
CA ILE A 257 12.41 -1.38 16.18
C ILE A 257 13.47 -0.43 16.75
N ASP A 258 13.61 0.76 16.15
CA ASP A 258 14.53 1.77 16.65
C ASP A 258 14.15 2.24 18.06
N ASP A 259 15.14 2.37 18.95
CA ASP A 259 14.90 2.71 20.36
C ASP A 259 14.26 4.09 20.53
N ALA A 260 14.67 5.09 19.74
CA ALA A 260 14.08 6.44 19.81
C ALA A 260 12.61 6.42 19.37
N THR A 261 12.27 5.55 18.43
CA THR A 261 10.89 5.35 17.99
C THR A 261 10.05 4.66 19.07
N LEU A 262 10.58 3.61 19.71
CA LEU A 262 9.90 2.95 20.83
C LEU A 262 9.71 3.89 22.02
N GLN A 263 10.73 4.70 22.34
CA GLN A 263 10.65 5.70 23.40
C GLN A 263 9.54 6.71 23.13
N ALA A 264 9.52 7.32 21.94
CA ALA A 264 8.52 8.33 21.58
C ALA A 264 7.09 7.77 21.67
N TYR A 265 6.88 6.55 21.18
CA TYR A 265 5.59 5.88 21.26
C TYR A 265 5.21 5.54 22.71
N ALA A 266 6.12 4.96 23.49
CA ALA A 266 5.89 4.60 24.88
C ALA A 266 5.54 5.81 25.76
N LEU A 267 6.23 6.93 25.58
CA LEU A 267 5.96 8.17 26.32
C LEU A 267 4.61 8.78 25.98
N ARG A 268 4.15 8.68 24.72
CA ARG A 268 2.82 9.12 24.31
C ARG A 268 1.74 8.23 24.92
N LEU A 269 1.87 6.91 24.77
CA LEU A 269 0.96 5.93 25.34
C LEU A 269 0.83 6.07 26.87
N ALA A 270 1.93 6.39 27.56
CA ALA A 270 1.93 6.64 29.00
C ALA A 270 1.10 7.86 29.44
N GLN A 271 0.79 8.77 28.52
CA GLN A 271 0.03 10.00 28.79
C GLN A 271 -1.42 9.91 28.33
N GLU A 272 -1.81 8.84 27.63
CA GLU A 272 -3.17 8.67 27.15
C GLU A 272 -4.13 8.41 28.31
N GLU A 273 -5.35 8.96 28.19
CA GLU A 273 -6.41 8.75 29.17
C GLU A 273 -7.08 7.38 28.97
N ALA A 274 -7.74 6.90 30.03
CA ALA A 274 -8.39 5.59 30.02
C ALA A 274 -9.54 5.56 29.01
N GLN A 275 -9.40 4.73 27.97
CA GLN A 275 -10.51 4.39 27.09
C GLN A 275 -11.23 3.14 27.63
N SER A 276 -12.55 3.15 27.60
CA SER A 276 -13.35 1.98 27.99
C SER A 276 -13.79 1.23 26.73
N PRO A 277 -13.59 -0.09 26.65
CA PRO A 277 -14.10 -0.91 25.56
C PRO A 277 -15.62 -0.82 25.43
N GLU A 278 -16.15 -1.29 24.31
CA GLU A 278 -17.60 -1.39 24.12
C GLU A 278 -18.23 -2.20 25.29
N PRO A 279 -19.36 -1.73 25.90
CA PRO A 279 -19.96 -2.37 27.07
C PRO A 279 -20.19 -3.88 26.93
N GLN A 280 -20.58 -4.35 25.75
CA GLN A 280 -20.82 -5.78 25.47
C GLN A 280 -19.52 -6.59 25.48
N VAL A 281 -18.42 -6.03 24.98
CA VAL A 281 -17.10 -6.67 24.93
C VAL A 281 -16.58 -6.88 26.36
N ILE A 282 -16.58 -5.82 27.18
CA ILE A 282 -16.13 -5.92 28.57
C ILE A 282 -17.05 -6.79 29.43
N ALA A 283 -18.36 -6.75 29.22
CA ALA A 283 -19.29 -7.64 29.92
C ALA A 283 -18.99 -9.12 29.63
N THR A 284 -18.69 -9.44 28.37
CA THR A 284 -18.31 -10.80 27.95
C THR A 284 -16.99 -11.23 28.57
N ALA A 285 -15.99 -10.34 28.59
CA ALA A 285 -14.68 -10.62 29.18
C ALA A 285 -14.78 -10.87 30.70
N LEU A 286 -15.52 -10.03 31.42
CA LEU A 286 -15.78 -10.18 32.86
C LEU A 286 -16.49 -11.50 33.15
N ALA A 287 -17.55 -11.83 32.40
CA ALA A 287 -18.30 -13.07 32.58
C ALA A 287 -17.42 -14.31 32.32
N THR A 288 -16.61 -14.28 31.27
CA THR A 288 -15.69 -15.38 30.91
C THR A 288 -14.62 -15.59 31.98
N ALA A 289 -14.08 -14.50 32.54
CA ALA A 289 -13.12 -14.56 33.63
C ALA A 289 -13.76 -14.85 35.00
N GLY A 290 -15.09 -14.94 35.08
CA GLY A 290 -15.82 -15.13 36.33
C GLY A 290 -15.58 -13.98 37.33
N VAL A 291 -15.60 -12.74 36.83
CA VAL A 291 -15.47 -11.49 37.59
C VAL A 291 -16.84 -10.81 37.66
N PRO A 292 -17.36 -10.45 38.85
CA PRO A 292 -18.64 -9.76 38.97
C PRO A 292 -18.56 -8.35 38.37
N PHE A 293 -19.68 -7.88 37.80
CA PHE A 293 -19.73 -6.58 37.11
C PHE A 293 -19.77 -5.42 38.11
N GLY A 294 -20.45 -5.63 39.25
CA GLY A 294 -20.71 -4.59 40.24
C GLY A 294 -19.46 -3.82 40.72
N PRO A 295 -18.40 -4.49 41.20
CA PRO A 295 -17.18 -3.82 41.64
C PRO A 295 -16.51 -2.97 40.55
N TYR A 296 -16.46 -3.46 39.32
CA TYR A 296 -15.89 -2.71 38.19
C TYR A 296 -16.74 -1.47 37.85
N VAL A 297 -18.05 -1.65 37.69
CA VAL A 297 -19.00 -0.55 37.38
C VAL A 297 -18.96 0.54 38.46
N ASN A 298 -18.95 0.14 39.74
CA ASN A 298 -18.87 1.09 40.86
C ASN A 298 -17.53 1.83 40.90
N ALA A 299 -16.42 1.17 40.52
CA ALA A 299 -15.12 1.80 40.47
C ALA A 299 -15.01 2.82 39.33
N ILE A 300 -15.58 2.52 38.15
CA ILE A 300 -15.67 3.49 37.06
C ILE A 300 -16.49 4.71 37.53
N ASP A 301 -17.69 4.50 38.07
CA ASP A 301 -18.55 5.57 38.58
C ASP A 301 -17.84 6.46 39.62
N LYS A 302 -17.13 5.84 40.58
CA LYS A 302 -16.33 6.57 41.59
C LYS A 302 -15.22 7.44 40.97
N LEU A 303 -14.62 6.98 39.88
CA LEU A 303 -13.44 7.59 39.28
C LEU A 303 -13.74 8.52 38.09
N THR A 304 -14.90 8.40 37.44
CA THR A 304 -15.27 9.21 36.26
C THR A 304 -16.63 9.89 36.41
N GLY A 305 -17.47 9.47 37.36
CA GLY A 305 -18.87 9.89 37.48
C GLY A 305 -19.78 9.33 36.38
N SER A 306 -19.30 8.37 35.58
CA SER A 306 -20.08 7.69 34.55
C SER A 306 -20.30 6.24 34.94
N ARG A 307 -21.50 5.71 34.67
CA ARG A 307 -21.86 4.34 35.01
C ARG A 307 -22.13 3.53 33.74
N PRO A 308 -21.22 2.62 33.34
CA PRO A 308 -21.44 1.81 32.15
C PRO A 308 -22.58 0.80 32.38
N GLU A 309 -23.42 0.62 31.35
CA GLU A 309 -24.51 -0.35 31.35
C GLU A 309 -24.02 -1.70 30.77
N LEU A 310 -23.66 -2.63 31.65
CA LEU A 310 -23.15 -3.96 31.24
C LEU A 310 -24.24 -5.04 31.18
N GLY A 311 -25.50 -4.67 31.43
CA GLY A 311 -26.61 -5.62 31.54
C GLY A 311 -26.61 -6.40 32.86
N PRO A 312 -27.36 -7.53 32.93
CA PRO A 312 -27.47 -8.32 34.15
C PRO A 312 -26.17 -9.10 34.41
N ASP A 313 -25.68 -8.98 35.65
CA ASP A 313 -24.48 -9.70 36.10
C ASP A 313 -24.80 -11.19 36.28
N PRO A 314 -24.14 -12.11 35.54
CA PRO A 314 -24.38 -13.54 35.62
C PRO A 314 -23.96 -14.15 36.97
N LEU A 315 -23.12 -13.46 37.75
CA LEU A 315 -22.66 -13.89 39.06
C LEU A 315 -23.48 -13.27 40.20
N SER A 316 -24.47 -12.43 39.89
CA SER A 316 -25.34 -11.84 40.91
C SER A 316 -26.11 -12.93 41.67
N GLY A 317 -25.91 -13.01 42.98
CA GLY A 317 -26.56 -14.00 43.85
C GLY A 317 -25.99 -15.42 43.76
N VAL A 318 -25.02 -15.66 42.87
CA VAL A 318 -24.30 -16.91 42.73
C VAL A 318 -22.88 -16.66 43.26
N GLY A 319 -22.60 -17.05 44.50
CA GLY A 319 -21.30 -16.80 45.13
C GLY A 319 -20.15 -17.20 44.21
N TYR A 320 -19.18 -16.29 44.02
CA TYR A 320 -18.06 -16.47 43.10
C TYR A 320 -16.75 -16.70 43.88
N THR A 321 -15.76 -17.31 43.22
CA THR A 321 -14.44 -17.52 43.82
C THR A 321 -13.71 -16.17 43.91
N PRO A 322 -13.23 -15.75 45.10
CA PRO A 322 -12.53 -14.49 45.27
C PRO A 322 -11.41 -14.31 44.26
N ILE A 323 -11.27 -13.10 43.73
CA ILE A 323 -10.24 -12.76 42.72
C ILE A 323 -8.84 -12.87 43.34
N LEU A 324 -8.67 -12.31 44.53
CA LEU A 324 -7.48 -12.40 45.36
C LEU A 324 -7.89 -12.53 46.82
N ASN A 325 -6.99 -13.06 47.65
CA ASN A 325 -7.14 -12.97 49.10
C ASN A 325 -6.72 -11.59 49.61
N ASP A 326 -7.13 -11.26 50.83
CA ASP A 326 -6.89 -9.94 51.44
C ASP A 326 -5.41 -9.57 51.53
N SER A 327 -4.54 -10.53 51.85
CA SER A 327 -3.11 -10.27 51.99
C SER A 327 -2.44 -9.91 50.66
N ASP A 328 -2.88 -10.54 49.58
CA ASP A 328 -2.42 -10.26 48.22
C ASP A 328 -2.96 -8.93 47.72
N TRP A 329 -4.23 -8.64 48.04
CA TRP A 329 -4.85 -7.37 47.70
C TRP A 329 -4.14 -6.19 48.38
N VAL A 330 -3.88 -6.29 49.69
CA VAL A 330 -3.13 -5.26 50.44
C VAL A 330 -1.71 -5.12 49.89
N SER A 331 -1.05 -6.23 49.53
CA SER A 331 0.29 -6.18 48.94
C SER A 331 0.30 -5.44 47.59
N LEU A 332 -0.72 -5.63 46.74
CA LEU A 332 -0.85 -4.91 45.47
C LEU A 332 -1.12 -3.41 45.68
N ARG A 333 -2.00 -3.04 46.61
CA ARG A 333 -2.31 -1.62 46.89
C ARG A 333 -1.11 -0.83 47.39
N ASN A 334 -0.23 -1.51 48.13
CA ASN A 334 0.97 -0.93 48.73
C ASN A 334 2.24 -1.22 47.90
N ALA A 335 2.10 -1.63 46.64
CA ALA A 335 3.23 -2.07 45.81
C ALA A 335 4.37 -1.03 45.72
N CYS A 336 4.02 0.25 45.77
CA CYS A 336 4.94 1.38 45.61
C CYS A 336 5.23 2.13 46.93
N ASP A 337 4.87 1.57 48.09
CA ASP A 337 5.12 2.20 49.41
C ASP A 337 6.50 1.89 50.00
N THR A 338 7.30 1.07 49.31
CA THR A 338 8.64 0.62 49.74
C THR A 338 9.76 1.47 49.18
#